data_AF-A0A2V6UDD2-F1
#
_entry.id   AF-A0A2V6UDD2-F1
#
_cell.length_a   1.000
_cell.length_b   1.000
_cell.length_c   1.000
_cell.angle_alpha   90.00
_cell.angle_beta   90.00
_cell.angle_gamma   90.00
#
_symmetry.space_group_name_H-M   'P 1'
#
loop_
_entity.id
_entity.type
_entity.pdbx_description
1 polymer ?
#
loop_
_entity_poly.entity_id
_entity_poly.type
_entity_poly.pdbx_seq_one_letter_code
_entity_poly.pdbx_strand_id
1 'polypeptide(L)'
;MRRVLFPLARGLCAAGLTTSPAPAAITTIEVRRTEPFADGTSFGATGAYVKVVGVAHGELDPAAAANRAIVNLDRAPKNERGRVEYDVDFYVLRPADPNRGNHKILYEVTNRGRKLLFAWRRRRRKQ
;
A
#
# COMPACT_ATOMS: atom_id res chain seq x y z
N MET A 1 72.46 -13.30 -0.16
CA MET A 1 71.71 -14.12 -1.13
C MET A 1 70.21 -13.99 -0.84
N ARG A 2 69.40 -13.72 -1.88
CA ARG A 2 67.91 -13.68 -1.94
C ARG A 2 67.22 -12.51 -1.20
N ARG A 3 66.75 -11.48 -1.93
CA ARG A 3 65.40 -11.30 -2.58
C ARG A 3 64.35 -10.87 -1.53
N VAL A 4 63.48 -9.85 -1.67
CA VAL A 4 62.66 -9.34 -2.80
C VAL A 4 62.22 -7.88 -2.52
N LEU A 5 61.94 -7.14 -3.60
CA LEU A 5 61.51 -5.75 -3.71
C LEU A 5 60.00 -5.68 -4.10
N PHE A 6 59.21 -4.81 -3.43
CA PHE A 6 57.88 -4.16 -3.77
C PHE A 6 56.68 -5.03 -4.24
N PRO A 7 55.38 -4.56 -4.22
CA PRO A 7 54.84 -3.24 -3.85
C PRO A 7 53.66 -3.21 -2.85
N LEU A 8 53.35 -2.00 -2.34
CA LEU A 8 52.08 -1.63 -1.72
C LEU A 8 50.90 -1.92 -2.68
N ALA A 9 50.01 -2.83 -2.30
CA ALA A 9 48.69 -2.94 -2.92
C ALA A 9 47.70 -2.08 -2.13
N ARG A 10 47.32 -0.92 -2.69
CA ARG A 10 46.18 -0.12 -2.24
C ARG A 10 44.90 -0.93 -2.44
N GLY A 11 44.41 -1.56 -1.37
CA GLY A 11 43.06 -2.12 -1.33
C GLY A 11 42.04 -1.01 -1.22
N LEU A 12 41.46 -0.58 -2.34
CA LEU A 12 40.26 0.26 -2.34
C LEU A 12 39.08 -0.63 -1.95
N CYS A 13 38.77 -0.71 -0.65
CA CYS A 13 37.52 -1.30 -0.18
C CYS A 13 36.36 -0.43 -0.69
N ALA A 14 35.71 -0.87 -1.76
CA ALA A 14 34.38 -0.40 -2.12
C ALA A 14 33.39 -0.92 -1.07
N ALA A 15 33.29 -0.21 0.06
CA ALA A 15 32.26 -0.45 1.07
C ALA A 15 30.90 -0.17 0.43
N GLY A 16 30.06 -1.20 0.40
CA GLY A 16 28.87 -1.28 -0.42
C GLY A 16 27.86 -0.15 -0.19
N LEU A 17 27.22 0.27 -1.27
CA LEU A 17 25.98 1.02 -1.23
C LEU A 17 24.92 0.15 -0.57
N THR A 18 24.68 0.35 0.72
CA THR A 18 23.53 -0.23 1.39
C THR A 18 22.30 0.56 0.97
N THR A 19 21.63 0.15 -0.11
CA THR A 19 20.29 0.65 -0.42
C THR A 19 19.32 0.11 0.62
N SER A 20 19.08 0.90 1.67
CA SER A 20 17.96 0.72 2.60
C SER A 20 16.63 0.84 1.84
N PRO A 21 15.58 0.15 2.32
CA PRO A 21 14.55 -0.44 1.49
C PRO A 21 13.77 0.65 0.75
N ALA A 22 13.39 0.40 -0.51
CA ALA A 22 12.32 1.16 -1.12
C ALA A 22 11.01 0.56 -0.57
N PRO A 23 10.35 1.17 0.43
CA PRO A 23 8.97 0.81 0.68
C PRO A 23 8.24 1.01 -0.65
N ALA A 24 7.51 0.00 -1.11
CA ALA A 24 6.38 0.25 -1.99
C ALA A 24 5.43 1.15 -1.17
N ALA A 25 5.70 2.45 -1.20
CA ALA A 25 5.10 3.40 -0.28
C ALA A 25 3.96 4.06 -1.02
N ILE A 26 2.79 3.97 -0.41
CA ILE A 26 1.77 4.97 -0.63
C ILE A 26 2.41 6.32 -0.31
N THR A 27 2.50 7.19 -1.31
CA THR A 27 3.10 8.52 -1.21
C THR A 27 2.07 9.53 -0.77
N THR A 28 0.80 9.33 -1.12
CA THR A 28 -0.31 10.22 -0.74
C THR A 28 -1.60 9.43 -0.55
N ILE A 29 -2.39 9.83 0.46
CA ILE A 29 -3.77 9.37 0.64
C ILE A 29 -4.69 10.56 0.40
N GLU A 30 -5.47 10.48 -0.68
CA GLU A 30 -6.48 11.45 -1.03
C GLU A 30 -7.84 10.95 -0.55
N VAL A 31 -8.36 11.54 0.54
CA VAL A 31 -9.73 11.28 0.99
C VAL A 31 -10.70 12.11 0.15
N ARG A 32 -11.50 11.45 -0.69
CA ARG A 32 -12.48 12.12 -1.56
C ARG A 32 -13.79 12.40 -0.86
N ARG A 33 -14.26 11.47 -0.03
CA ARG A 33 -15.50 11.63 0.74
C ARG A 33 -15.50 10.82 2.02
N THR A 34 -16.13 11.40 3.03
CA THR A 34 -16.54 10.71 4.26
C THR A 34 -18.02 10.97 4.45
N GLU A 35 -18.80 9.90 4.56
CA GLU A 35 -20.26 10.00 4.57
C GLU A 35 -20.87 8.91 5.48
N PRO A 36 -22.07 9.14 6.04
CA PRO A 36 -22.77 8.14 6.84
C PRO A 36 -22.90 6.82 6.09
N PHE A 37 -22.66 5.71 6.80
CA PHE A 37 -22.96 4.38 6.30
C PHE A 37 -24.36 3.97 6.72
N ALA A 38 -25.08 3.28 5.83
CA ALA A 38 -26.45 2.79 6.07
C ALA A 38 -27.38 3.88 6.63
N ASP A 39 -27.37 5.06 6.00
CA ASP A 39 -28.23 6.20 6.37
C ASP A 39 -28.10 6.62 7.84
N GLY A 40 -26.92 6.41 8.45
CA GLY A 40 -26.65 6.74 9.85
C GLY A 40 -27.16 5.72 10.86
N THR A 41 -27.62 4.54 10.41
CA THR A 41 -28.06 3.46 11.29
C THR A 41 -26.98 3.10 12.32
N SER A 42 -27.39 2.98 13.58
CA SER A 42 -26.50 2.54 14.67
C SER A 42 -26.41 1.03 14.78
N PHE A 43 -25.21 0.52 15.03
CA PHE A 43 -24.91 -0.90 15.18
C PHE A 43 -24.50 -1.19 16.63
N GLY A 44 -25.48 -1.62 17.43
CA GLY A 44 -25.28 -1.98 18.83
C GLY A 44 -24.58 -0.89 19.65
N ALA A 45 -23.72 -1.30 20.57
CA ALA A 45 -22.97 -0.41 21.46
C ALA A 45 -21.81 0.33 20.78
N THR A 46 -21.55 0.12 19.48
CA THR A 46 -20.53 0.86 18.73
C THR A 46 -21.09 2.12 18.05
N GLY A 47 -22.40 2.14 17.80
CA GLY A 47 -23.10 3.28 17.20
C GLY A 47 -23.05 3.29 15.67
N ALA A 48 -23.25 4.47 15.08
CA ALA A 48 -23.24 4.65 13.62
C ALA A 48 -21.83 4.47 13.05
N TYR A 49 -21.77 4.18 11.75
CA TYR A 49 -20.52 4.05 11.00
C TYR A 49 -20.45 5.10 9.89
N VAL A 50 -19.24 5.40 9.44
CA VAL A 50 -18.98 6.19 8.24
C VAL A 50 -18.21 5.36 7.22
N LYS A 51 -18.50 5.59 5.93
CA LYS A 51 -17.65 5.12 4.83
C LYS A 51 -16.71 6.26 4.42
N VAL A 52 -15.42 5.97 4.41
CA VAL A 52 -14.35 6.85 3.93
C VAL A 52 -13.88 6.26 2.60
N VAL A 53 -13.96 7.05 1.54
CA VAL A 53 -13.62 6.64 0.18
C VAL A 53 -12.61 7.61 -0.40
N GLY A 54 -11.61 7.09 -1.09
CA GLY A 54 -10.54 7.90 -1.64
C GLY A 54 -9.61 7.11 -2.55
N VAL A 55 -8.51 7.74 -2.90
CA VAL A 55 -7.45 7.16 -3.74
C VAL A 55 -6.14 7.20 -2.96
N ALA A 56 -5.42 6.09 -2.96
CA ALA A 56 -4.06 6.02 -2.46
C ALA A 56 -3.13 6.05 -3.66
N HIS A 57 -2.25 7.05 -3.70
CA HIS A 57 -1.22 7.22 -4.72
C HIS A 57 0.07 6.58 -4.20
N GLY A 58 0.78 5.86 -5.04
CA GLY A 58 1.99 5.16 -4.64
C GLY A 58 3.01 5.03 -5.76
N GLU A 59 4.19 4.58 -5.35
CA GLU A 59 5.32 4.37 -6.25
C GLU A 59 5.96 3.01 -6.01
N LEU A 60 6.43 2.38 -7.10
CA LEU A 60 7.15 1.12 -7.08
C LEU A 60 8.56 1.28 -7.63
N ASP A 61 9.52 0.66 -6.95
CA ASP A 61 10.84 0.41 -7.49
C ASP A 61 10.81 -0.81 -8.40
N PRO A 62 11.01 -0.68 -9.74
CA PRO A 62 11.05 -1.82 -10.64
C PRO A 62 12.24 -2.76 -10.38
N ALA A 63 13.30 -2.29 -9.71
CA ALA A 63 14.48 -3.10 -9.38
C ALA A 63 14.36 -3.80 -8.01
N ALA A 64 13.35 -3.48 -7.20
CA ALA A 64 13.18 -4.10 -5.89
C ALA A 64 12.84 -5.59 -6.03
N ALA A 65 13.53 -6.43 -5.25
CA ALA A 65 13.32 -7.89 -5.27
C ALA A 65 11.86 -8.30 -5.01
N ALA A 66 11.14 -7.56 -4.16
CA ALA A 66 9.73 -7.79 -3.85
C ALA A 66 8.80 -7.58 -5.06
N ASN A 67 9.22 -6.76 -6.03
CA ASN A 67 8.42 -6.39 -7.19
C ASN A 67 8.72 -7.22 -8.43
N ARG A 68 9.71 -8.14 -8.38
CA ARG A 68 10.17 -8.93 -9.53
C ARG A 68 9.08 -9.81 -10.17
N ALA A 69 8.06 -10.19 -9.39
CA ALA A 69 6.94 -10.98 -9.88
C ALA A 69 5.88 -10.16 -10.64
N ILE A 70 5.96 -8.82 -10.58
CA ILE A 70 5.02 -7.94 -11.27
C ILE A 70 5.43 -7.87 -12.75
N VAL A 71 4.62 -8.51 -13.60
CA VAL A 71 4.88 -8.61 -15.03
C VAL A 71 4.94 -7.21 -15.67
N ASN A 72 5.98 -6.98 -16.49
CA ASN A 72 6.23 -5.74 -17.24
C ASN A 72 6.45 -4.48 -16.38
N LEU A 73 6.64 -4.58 -15.06
CA LEU A 73 6.90 -3.42 -14.22
C LEU A 73 8.17 -2.66 -14.67
N ASP A 74 9.18 -3.39 -15.12
CA ASP A 74 10.44 -2.85 -15.65
C ASP A 74 10.25 -2.00 -16.91
N ARG A 75 9.17 -2.25 -17.66
CA ARG A 75 8.81 -1.60 -18.93
C ARG A 75 7.82 -0.45 -18.76
N ALA A 76 7.24 -0.27 -17.58
CA ALA A 76 6.29 0.81 -17.32
C ALA A 76 6.99 2.18 -17.38
N PRO A 77 6.26 3.27 -17.72
CA PRO A 77 6.76 4.64 -17.59
C PRO A 77 7.25 4.91 -16.16
N LYS A 78 8.34 5.68 -16.05
CA LYS A 78 8.99 6.01 -14.78
C LYS A 78 9.00 7.52 -14.59
N ASN A 79 8.79 7.97 -13.36
CA ASN A 79 8.93 9.38 -12.99
C ASN A 79 10.42 9.78 -12.92
N GLU A 80 10.69 11.06 -12.64
CA GLU A 80 12.05 11.61 -12.55
C GLU A 80 12.93 10.91 -11.49
N ARG A 81 12.31 10.23 -10.52
CA ARG A 81 12.99 9.42 -9.48
C ARG A 81 13.23 7.98 -9.92
N GLY A 82 12.90 7.63 -11.17
CA GLY A 82 13.03 6.28 -11.70
C GLY A 82 12.02 5.27 -11.14
N ARG A 83 10.93 5.75 -10.52
CA ARG A 83 9.87 4.92 -9.93
C ARG A 83 8.67 4.81 -10.87
N VAL A 84 7.94 3.70 -10.79
CA VAL A 84 6.67 3.52 -11.49
C VAL A 84 5.55 4.00 -10.58
N GLU A 85 4.77 4.98 -11.04
CA GLU A 85 3.64 5.54 -10.30
C GLU A 85 2.38 4.69 -10.50
N TYR A 86 1.57 4.59 -9.45
CA TYR A 86 0.26 3.93 -9.50
C TYR A 86 -0.73 4.60 -8.55
N ASP A 87 -2.01 4.38 -8.82
CA ASP A 87 -3.10 4.76 -7.94
C ASP A 87 -4.01 3.56 -7.65
N VAL A 88 -4.64 3.57 -6.47
CA VAL A 88 -5.63 2.56 -6.08
C VAL A 88 -6.76 3.17 -5.27
N ASP A 89 -8.00 2.87 -5.66
CA ASP A 89 -9.18 3.22 -4.86
C ASP A 89 -9.18 2.47 -3.53
N PHE A 90 -9.50 3.17 -2.44
CA PHE A 90 -9.74 2.55 -1.13
C PHE A 90 -11.15 2.84 -0.61
N TYR A 91 -11.62 1.92 0.23
CA TYR A 91 -12.89 2.03 0.93
C TYR A 91 -12.72 1.53 2.36
N VAL A 92 -12.85 2.43 3.33
CA VAL A 92 -12.76 2.12 4.76
C VAL A 92 -14.13 2.30 5.39
N LEU A 93 -14.55 1.30 6.16
CA LEU A 93 -15.72 1.39 7.03
C LEU A 93 -15.23 1.43 8.47
N ARG A 94 -15.56 2.49 9.20
CA ARG A 94 -15.18 2.66 10.62
C ARG A 94 -16.35 3.20 11.45
N PRO A 95 -16.36 2.99 12.77
CA PRO A 95 -17.30 3.68 13.66
C PRO A 95 -17.21 5.19 13.47
N ALA A 96 -18.34 5.89 13.53
CA ALA A 96 -18.40 7.34 13.39
C ALA A 96 -17.62 8.05 14.51
N ASP A 97 -17.67 7.52 15.73
CA ASP A 97 -16.76 7.83 16.83
C ASP A 97 -15.57 6.85 16.80
N PRO A 98 -14.36 7.31 16.45
CA PRO A 98 -13.17 6.44 16.38
C PRO A 98 -12.84 5.72 17.69
N ASN A 99 -13.24 6.24 18.85
CA ASN A 99 -12.95 5.66 20.16
C ASN A 99 -13.83 4.45 20.49
N ARG A 100 -14.89 4.21 19.71
CA ARG A 100 -15.82 3.08 19.90
C ARG A 100 -15.45 1.85 19.06
N GLY A 101 -14.35 1.93 18.32
CA GLY A 101 -13.79 0.78 17.59
C GLY A 101 -13.03 -0.17 18.52
N ASN A 102 -12.77 -1.39 18.03
CA ASN A 102 -11.96 -2.39 18.74
C ASN A 102 -10.47 -2.34 18.36
N HIS A 103 -10.04 -1.28 17.66
CA HIS A 103 -8.67 -1.09 17.17
C HIS A 103 -8.11 -2.26 16.34
N LYS A 104 -8.98 -3.03 15.68
CA LYS A 104 -8.60 -4.08 14.72
C LYS A 104 -9.05 -3.71 13.31
N ILE A 105 -8.27 -4.14 12.33
CA ILE A 105 -8.62 -4.02 10.92
C ILE A 105 -9.08 -5.38 10.43
N LEU A 106 -10.31 -5.45 9.97
CA LEU A 106 -10.75 -6.52 9.08
C LEU A 106 -10.49 -6.07 7.65
N TYR A 107 -9.50 -6.70 7.02
CA TYR A 107 -9.07 -6.37 5.66
C TYR A 107 -9.57 -7.41 4.67
N GLU A 108 -9.99 -6.92 3.49
CA GLU A 108 -10.38 -7.76 2.36
C GLU A 108 -9.50 -7.44 1.17
N VAL A 109 -8.85 -8.46 0.61
CA VAL A 109 -8.24 -8.36 -0.71
C VAL A 109 -9.38 -8.40 -1.73
N THR A 110 -9.65 -7.27 -2.37
CA THR A 110 -10.68 -7.19 -3.40
C THR A 110 -10.25 -7.98 -4.63
N ASN A 111 -11.18 -8.75 -5.19
CA ASN A 111 -10.96 -9.47 -6.44
C ASN A 111 -11.85 -8.86 -7.53
N ARG A 112 -11.24 -8.31 -8.59
CA ARG A 112 -11.92 -7.63 -9.71
C ARG A 112 -12.96 -6.59 -9.25
N GLY A 113 -12.60 -5.79 -8.26
CA GLY A 113 -13.46 -4.73 -7.70
C GLY A 113 -14.64 -5.23 -6.84
N ARG A 114 -14.75 -6.54 -6.59
CA ARG A 114 -15.83 -7.09 -5.76
C ARG A 114 -15.47 -7.00 -4.27
N LYS A 115 -16.38 -6.42 -3.49
CA LYS A 115 -16.42 -6.50 -2.02
C LYS A 115 -17.20 -7.75 -1.60
N LEU A 116 -16.51 -8.71 -1.01
CA LEU A 116 -16.94 -10.05 -0.65
C LEU A 116 -17.43 -10.11 0.80
N LEU A 117 -16.78 -9.39 1.74
CA LEU A 117 -17.13 -9.40 3.17
C LEU A 117 -18.59 -9.00 3.42
N PHE A 118 -19.20 -8.21 2.53
CA PHE A 118 -20.59 -7.75 2.64
C PHE A 118 -21.51 -8.26 1.52
N ALA A 119 -21.12 -9.34 0.83
CA ALA A 119 -21.89 -9.86 -0.32
C ALA A 119 -23.34 -10.26 0.03
N TRP A 120 -23.62 -10.65 1.28
CA TRP A 120 -24.95 -11.04 1.74
C TRP A 120 -25.99 -9.90 1.68
N ARG A 121 -25.58 -8.63 1.79
CA ARG A 121 -26.51 -7.47 1.73
C ARG A 121 -27.17 -7.28 0.35
N ARG A 122 -26.67 -7.92 -0.72
CA ARG A 122 -27.27 -7.82 -2.07
C ARG A 122 -28.60 -8.58 -2.22
N ARG A 123 -28.96 -9.48 -1.30
CA ARG A 123 -30.19 -10.29 -1.39
C ARG A 123 -31.48 -9.61 -0.88
N ARG A 124 -31.41 -8.40 -0.32
CA ARG A 124 -32.57 -7.73 0.31
C ARG A 124 -33.18 -6.57 -0.50
N ARG A 125 -32.75 -6.34 -1.75
CA ARG A 125 -33.32 -5.29 -2.66
C ARG A 125 -34.21 -5.85 -3.79
N LYS A 126 -34.83 -7.01 -3.56
CA LYS A 126 -35.94 -7.52 -4.38
C LYS A 126 -36.96 -8.17 -3.45
N GLN A 127 -37.79 -7.32 -2.84
CA GLN A 127 -39.16 -7.60 -2.42
C GLN A 127 -39.87 -6.24 -2.38
#